data_AF-A0A1G3UMD4-F1
#
_entry.id   AF-A0A1G3UMD4-F1
#
_cell.length_a   1.000
_cell.length_b   1.000
_cell.length_c   1.000
_cell.angle_alpha   90.00
_cell.angle_beta   90.00
_cell.angle_gamma   90.00
#
_symmetry.space_group_name_H-M   'P 1'
#
loop_
_entity.id
_entity.type
_entity.pdbx_description
1 polymer ?
#
loop_
_entity_poly.entity_id
_entity_poly.type
_entity_poly.pdbx_seq_one_letter_code
_entity_poly.pdbx_strand_id
1 'polypeptide(L)'
;MAFQVTVDRGKCNGCEECLEACTVGMFRMQKGRAAPVADRECLGCESCVGACEENAITVTDLRVQLSDTCLCLLSALDDVETETENHRTDGL
;
A
#
# COMPACT_ATOMS: atom_id res chain seq x y z
N MET A 1 8.37 -1.16 -6.64
CA MET A 1 8.20 -1.01 -5.17
C MET A 1 8.03 0.46 -4.80
N ALA A 2 6.81 0.98 -4.86
CA ALA A 2 6.50 2.35 -4.43
C ALA A 2 6.42 2.47 -2.90
N PHE A 3 6.12 1.37 -2.20
CA PHE A 3 5.91 1.35 -0.76
C PHE A 3 6.73 0.26 -0.08
N GLN A 4 7.31 0.58 1.08
CA GLN A 4 8.01 -0.34 1.97
C GLN A 4 7.18 -0.57 3.23
N VAL A 5 7.00 -1.83 3.61
CA VAL A 5 6.26 -2.21 4.81
C VAL A 5 7.21 -2.83 5.83
N THR A 6 7.16 -2.35 7.06
CA THR A 6 7.96 -2.85 8.19
C THR A 6 7.05 -3.25 9.34
N VAL A 7 7.39 -4.34 10.02
CA VAL A 7 6.66 -4.84 11.20
C VAL A 7 7.58 -4.89 12.40
N ASP A 8 7.21 -4.19 13.46
CA ASP A 8 7.88 -4.20 14.76
C ASP A 8 7.55 -5.51 15.49
N ARG A 9 8.56 -6.39 15.57
CA ARG A 9 8.45 -7.69 16.24
C ARG A 9 8.41 -7.59 17.76
N GLY A 10 8.68 -6.45 18.38
CA GLY A 10 8.50 -6.25 19.82
C GLY A 10 7.03 -6.06 20.17
N LYS A 11 6.32 -5.26 19.37
CA LYS A 11 4.91 -4.91 19.56
C LYS A 11 3.94 -5.93 18.99
N CYS A 12 4.26 -6.57 17.87
CA CYS A 12 3.35 -7.51 17.22
C CYS A 12 3.06 -8.72 18.12
N ASN A 13 1.82 -8.85 18.59
CA ASN A 13 1.34 -9.96 19.42
C ASN A 13 0.97 -11.22 18.63
N GLY A 14 0.91 -11.13 17.30
CA GLY A 14 0.55 -12.25 16.43
C GLY A 14 -0.96 -12.53 16.32
N CYS A 15 -1.81 -11.51 16.45
CA CYS A 15 -3.27 -11.59 16.32
C CYS A 15 -3.81 -11.93 14.92
N GLU A 16 -2.95 -11.91 13.89
CA GLU A 16 -3.28 -12.25 12.49
C GLU A 16 -4.26 -11.30 11.77
N GLU A 17 -4.78 -10.26 12.42
CA GLU A 17 -5.72 -9.29 11.81
C GLU A 17 -5.17 -8.62 10.54
N CYS A 18 -3.86 -8.35 10.50
CA CYS A 18 -3.21 -7.77 9.32
C CYS A 18 -3.21 -8.69 8.10
N LEU A 19 -3.31 -10.01 8.27
CA LEU A 19 -3.43 -10.97 7.17
C LEU A 19 -4.82 -10.87 6.53
N GLU A 20 -5.88 -10.72 7.35
CA GLU A 20 -7.26 -10.58 6.87
C GLU A 20 -7.52 -9.20 6.24
N ALA A 21 -6.95 -8.15 6.84
CA ALA A 21 -7.07 -6.79 6.31
C ALA A 21 -6.33 -6.58 4.98
N CYS A 22 -5.28 -7.37 4.71
CA CYS A 22 -4.46 -7.22 3.51
C CYS A 22 -5.03 -8.01 2.33
N THR A 23 -5.74 -7.33 1.44
CA THR A 23 -6.32 -7.93 0.21
C THR A 23 -5.27 -8.53 -0.74
N VAL A 24 -4.02 -8.04 -0.67
CA VAL A 24 -2.90 -8.49 -1.51
C VAL A 24 -2.16 -9.68 -0.89
N GLY A 25 -2.43 -10.01 0.39
CA GLY A 25 -1.76 -11.09 1.10
C GLY A 25 -0.27 -10.83 1.34
N MET A 26 0.09 -9.60 1.73
CA MET A 26 1.49 -9.20 1.90
C MET A 26 2.13 -9.73 3.20
N PHE A 27 1.34 -10.19 4.17
CA PHE A 27 1.82 -10.65 5.45
C PHE A 27 1.79 -12.18 5.55
N ARG A 28 2.77 -12.75 6.26
CA ARG A 28 2.84 -14.17 6.60
C ARG A 28 3.29 -14.34 8.05
N MET A 29 2.76 -15.34 8.72
CA MET A 29 3.18 -15.67 10.08
C MET A 29 4.53 -16.38 10.08
N GLN A 30 5.48 -15.85 10.85
CA GLN A 30 6.78 -16.44 11.12
C GLN A 30 7.08 -16.38 12.61
N LYS A 31 7.30 -17.54 13.22
CA LYS A 31 7.60 -17.67 14.67
C LYS A 31 6.55 -16.96 15.55
N GLY A 32 5.27 -17.07 15.18
CA GLY A 32 4.15 -16.46 15.92
C GLY A 32 4.01 -14.94 15.74
N ARG A 33 4.72 -14.32 14.79
CA ARG A 33 4.58 -12.88 14.49
C ARG A 33 4.39 -12.65 12.99
N ALA A 34 3.67 -11.59 12.64
CA ALA A 34 3.50 -11.20 11.25
C ALA A 34 4.83 -10.72 10.65
N ALA A 35 5.09 -11.09 9.41
CA ALA A 35 6.26 -10.66 8.64
C ALA A 35 5.84 -10.37 7.18
N PRO A 36 6.35 -9.28 6.58
CA PRO A 36 6.08 -8.95 5.19
C PRO A 36 6.77 -9.95 4.24
N VAL A 37 6.10 -10.27 3.14
CA VAL A 37 6.59 -11.18 2.09
C VAL A 37 7.15 -10.35 0.94
N ALA A 38 8.40 -10.60 0.56
CA ALA A 38 9.08 -9.84 -0.49
C ALA A 38 8.53 -10.09 -1.92
N ASP A 39 7.78 -11.17 -2.10
CA ASP A 39 7.19 -11.59 -3.38
C ASP A 39 5.89 -10.83 -3.72
N ARG A 40 5.40 -10.01 -2.79
CA ARG A 40 4.16 -9.23 -2.94
C ARG A 40 4.47 -7.74 -2.88
N GLU A 41 3.76 -6.96 -3.68
CA GLU A 41 3.92 -5.51 -3.72
C GLU A 41 2.81 -4.83 -2.93
N CYS A 42 3.17 -3.92 -2.01
CA CYS A 42 2.21 -3.15 -1.23
C CYS A 42 1.59 -2.07 -2.11
N LEU A 43 0.27 -1.92 -2.05
CA LEU A 43 -0.46 -0.84 -2.72
C LEU A 43 -0.56 0.45 -1.89
N GLY A 44 -0.10 0.43 -0.63
CA GLY A 44 -0.17 1.60 0.24
C GLY A 44 -1.60 1.96 0.68
N CYS A 45 -2.53 1.00 0.73
CA CYS A 45 -3.90 1.23 1.19
C CYS A 45 -4.04 1.43 2.72
N GLU A 46 -2.95 1.19 3.47
CA GLU A 46 -2.85 1.39 4.92
C GLU A 46 -3.88 0.62 5.78
N SER A 47 -4.67 -0.29 5.20
CA SER A 47 -5.67 -1.07 5.93
C SER A 47 -5.07 -1.91 7.06
N CYS A 48 -3.86 -2.44 6.85
CA CYS A 48 -3.12 -3.19 7.87
C CYS A 48 -2.65 -2.32 9.05
N VAL A 49 -2.38 -1.04 8.84
CA VAL A 49 -2.00 -0.11 9.91
C VAL A 49 -3.21 0.14 10.81
N GLY A 50 -4.38 0.38 10.21
CA GLY A 50 -5.63 0.56 10.96
C GLY A 50 -6.13 -0.69 11.67
N ALA A 51 -5.91 -1.88 11.10
CA ALA A 51 -6.28 -3.16 11.72
C ALA A 51 -5.33 -3.59 12.85
N CYS A 52 -4.19 -2.95 13.04
CA CYS A 52 -3.22 -3.33 14.06
C CYS A 52 -3.41 -2.49 15.34
N GLU A 53 -4.11 -3.03 16.33
CA GLU A 53 -4.32 -2.35 17.63
C GLU A 53 -2.98 -1.99 18.31
N GLU A 54 -1.98 -2.86 18.19
CA GLU A 54 -0.64 -2.67 18.76
C GLU A 54 0.21 -1.63 18.00
N ASN A 55 -0.28 -1.10 16.88
CA ASN A 55 0.44 -0.15 16.04
C ASN A 55 1.86 -0.64 15.68
N ALA A 56 1.97 -1.93 15.35
CA ALA A 56 3.24 -2.60 15.05
C ALA A 56 3.65 -2.50 13.57
N ILE A 57 2.79 -1.99 12.69
CA ILE A 57 2.99 -1.98 11.24
C ILE A 57 3.24 -0.55 10.76
N THR A 58 4.23 -0.37 9.89
CA THR A 58 4.56 0.92 9.27
C THR A 58 4.66 0.77 7.77
N VAL A 59 3.99 1.65 7.03
CA VAL A 59 4.06 1.76 5.57
C VAL A 59 4.78 3.05 5.23
N THR A 60 5.79 2.97 4.36
CA THR A 60 6.62 4.12 3.96
C THR A 60 6.63 4.21 2.44
N ASP A 61 6.26 5.38 1.90
CA ASP A 61 6.37 5.66 0.47
C ASP A 61 7.83 5.99 0.11
N LEU A 62 8.36 5.28 -0.89
CA LEU A 62 9.74 5.42 -1.36
C LEU A 62 9.86 6.24 -2.65
N ARG A 63 8.78 6.86 -3.15
CA ARG A 63 8.80 7.67 -4.39
C ARG A 63 9.52 9.01 -4.20
N VAL A 64 9.95 9.34 -2.98
CA VAL A 64 10.56 10.63 -2.59
C VAL A 64 12.06 10.75 -2.93
N GLN A 65 12.60 9.99 -3.88
CA GLN A 65 14.02 10.14 -4.31
C GLN A 65 14.20 10.46 -5.80
N LEU A 66 13.15 10.85 -6.51
CA LEU A 66 13.30 11.44 -7.83
C LEU A 66 13.55 12.95 -7.67
N SER A 67 14.78 13.38 -8.02
CA SER A 67 15.22 14.79 -8.06
C SER A 67 14.13 15.71 -8.60
N ASP A 68 14.07 16.95 -8.09
CA ASP A 68 13.08 18.00 -8.41
C ASP A 68 12.77 18.20 -9.90
N THR A 69 13.66 17.77 -10.81
CA THR A 69 13.43 17.80 -12.26
C THR A 69 12.44 16.73 -12.75
N CYS A 70 12.29 15.63 -12.02
CA CYS A 70 11.48 14.48 -12.41
C CYS A 70 10.02 14.56 -11.93
N LEU A 71 9.72 15.43 -10.96
CA LEU A 71 8.37 15.62 -10.39
C LEU A 71 7.39 16.19 -11.43
N CYS A 72 7.85 17.06 -12.34
CA CYS A 72 7.04 17.59 -13.43
C CYS A 72 6.59 16.53 -14.46
N LEU A 73 7.25 15.37 -14.52
CA LEU A 73 6.95 14.32 -15.50
C LEU A 73 5.92 13.31 -14.98
N LEU A 74 5.90 13.04 -13.67
CA LEU A 74 4.91 12.13 -13.06
C LEU A 74 3.52 12.76 -12.94
N SER A 75 3.41 14.07 -12.72
CA SER A 75 2.10 14.75 -12.69
C SER A 75 1.33 14.59 -14.00
N ALA A 76 2.03 14.42 -15.13
CA ALA A 76 1.38 14.18 -16.43
C ALA A 76 0.83 12.75 -16.61
N LEU A 77 1.13 11.81 -15.70
CA LEU A 77 0.69 10.42 -15.77
C LEU A 77 -0.49 10.10 -14.85
N ASP A 78 -0.69 10.85 -13.76
CA ASP A 78 -1.89 10.76 -12.91
C ASP A 78 -3.13 11.44 -13.54
N ASP A 79 -2.97 12.31 -14.55
CA ASP A 79 -4.08 12.89 -15.34
C ASP A 79 -4.66 11.92 -16.41
N VAL A 80 -4.11 10.70 -16.56
CA VAL A 80 -4.50 9.70 -17.58
C VAL A 80 -5.43 8.59 -17.07
N GLU A 81 -6.26 8.83 -16.04
CA GLU A 81 -7.36 7.90 -15.69
C GLU A 81 -8.77 8.51 -15.67
N THR A 82 -8.95 9.78 -16.06
CA THR A 82 -10.29 10.38 -16.15
C THR A 82 -10.70 10.80 -17.57
N GLU A 83 -10.34 10.03 -18.59
CA GLU A 83 -10.82 10.26 -19.96
C GLU A 83 -11.27 8.99 -20.70
N THR A 84 -11.88 7.99 -20.05
CA THR A 84 -12.51 6.90 -20.82
C THR A 84 -13.72 6.27 -20.15
N GLU A 85 -14.76 7.02 -19.76
CA GLU A 85 -16.14 6.48 -19.72
C GLU A 85 -17.18 7.53 -20.16
N ASN A 86 -17.45 7.50 -21.47
CA ASN A 86 -18.78 7.62 -22.07
C ASN A 86 -19.36 9.01 -22.39
N HIS A 87 -18.82 9.57 -23.46
CA HIS A 87 -19.57 10.22 -24.52
C HIS A 87 -20.68 9.29 -25.07
N ARG A 88 -21.96 9.51 -24.68
CA ARG A 88 -23.27 9.11 -25.30
C ARG A 88 -24.29 9.05 -24.14
N THR A 89 -25.20 9.99 -23.94
CA THR A 89 -26.25 10.43 -24.88
C THR A 89 -26.83 11.79 -24.47
N ASP A 90 -26.58 12.83 -25.25
CA ASP A 90 -27.56 13.91 -25.44
C ASP A 90 -28.71 13.35 -26.27
N GLY A 91 -29.90 13.30 -25.68
CA GLY A 91 -31.09 12.76 -26.32
C GLY A 91 -32.29 12.69 -25.38
N LEU A 92 -32.76 13.85 -24.92
CA LEU A 92 -34.17 14.25 -24.96
C LEU A 92 -34.33 15.74 -24.67
#